data_AF-A0A940ALG9-F1
#
_entry.id   AF-A0A940ALG9-F1
#
_cell.length_a   1.000
_cell.length_b   1.000
_cell.length_c   1.000
_cell.angle_alpha   90.00
_cell.angle_beta   90.00
_cell.angle_gamma   90.00
#
_symmetry.space_group_name_H-M   'P 1'
#
loop_
_entity.id
_entity.type
_entity.pdbx_description
1 polymer ?
#
loop_
_entity_poly.entity_id
_entity_poly.type
_entity_poly.pdbx_seq_one_letter_code
_entity_poly.pdbx_strand_id
1 'polypeptide(L)'
;MKKLFIMVILAVMATGLFALDLGGIKGTWKDAKWDADWTFSADGHIVLSLSSTGETIYDFNDSTIQNFKVDAGTKGVTISFYCKDTERAYKFTKGVSLSSDLDMVINPDWTDEDYAVSIKLK
;
A
#
# COMPACT_ATOMS: atom_id res chain seq x y z
N MET A 1 12.47 22.56 -21.05
CA MET A 1 11.44 23.17 -20.17
C MET A 1 10.72 22.06 -19.44
N LYS A 2 11.11 21.80 -18.17
CA LYS A 2 10.54 20.74 -17.34
C LYS A 2 9.16 21.21 -16.87
N LYS A 3 8.09 20.57 -17.34
CA LYS A 3 6.72 20.86 -16.91
C LYS A 3 6.52 20.23 -15.53
N LEU A 4 6.45 21.08 -14.50
CA LEU A 4 6.05 20.69 -13.15
C LEU A 4 4.52 20.56 -13.15
N PHE A 5 4.03 19.32 -13.12
CA PHE A 5 2.63 19.04 -12.78
C PHE A 5 2.48 19.22 -11.27
N ILE A 6 1.87 20.32 -10.86
CA ILE A 6 1.46 20.53 -9.46
C ILE A 6 0.19 19.71 -9.26
N MET A 7 0.31 18.60 -8.55
CA MET A 7 -0.82 17.79 -8.09
C MET A 7 -1.29 18.40 -6.77
N VAL A 8 -2.48 19.00 -6.76
CA VAL A 8 -3.11 19.54 -5.55
C VAL A 8 -3.57 18.35 -4.71
N ILE A 9 -2.93 18.15 -3.55
CA ILE A 9 -3.34 17.15 -2.57
C ILE A 9 -4.52 17.73 -1.78
N LEU A 10 -5.72 17.22 -2.06
CA LEU A 10 -6.89 17.40 -1.21
C LEU A 10 -6.71 16.50 0.01
N ALA A 11 -6.38 17.09 1.16
CA ALA A 11 -6.44 16.40 2.44
C ALA A 11 -7.90 16.13 2.81
N VAL A 12 -8.40 14.95 2.42
CA VAL A 12 -9.70 14.45 2.91
C VAL A 12 -9.47 13.91 4.31
N MET A 13 -9.91 14.65 5.32
CA MET A 13 -9.96 14.18 6.70
C MET A 13 -11.08 13.13 6.81
N ALA A 14 -10.75 11.87 6.58
CA ALA A 14 -11.65 10.75 6.79
C ALA A 14 -11.51 10.22 8.21
N THR A 15 -12.42 10.60 9.10
CA THR A 15 -12.58 9.94 10.41
C THR A 15 -13.48 8.72 10.24
N GLY A 16 -12.90 7.56 9.93
CA GLY A 16 -13.53 6.25 10.01
C GLY A 16 -12.94 5.47 11.18
N LEU A 17 -13.77 5.13 12.17
CA LEU A 17 -13.39 4.52 13.46
C LEU A 17 -13.33 2.98 13.38
N PHE A 18 -12.86 2.44 12.26
CA PHE A 18 -12.69 1.01 12.04
C PHE A 18 -11.28 0.77 11.51
N ALA A 19 -10.54 -0.04 12.25
CA ALA A 19 -9.19 -0.47 11.91
C ALA A 19 -9.28 -1.67 10.97
N LEU A 20 -8.59 -1.62 9.83
CA LEU A 20 -8.41 -2.80 9.00
C LEU A 20 -7.66 -3.88 9.76
N ASP A 21 -8.16 -5.11 9.73
CA ASP A 21 -7.36 -6.26 10.14
C ASP A 21 -6.32 -6.54 9.05
N LEU A 22 -5.05 -6.22 9.29
CA LEU A 22 -3.98 -6.43 8.31
C LEU A 22 -3.43 -7.86 8.31
N GLY A 23 -4.09 -8.82 8.96
CA GLY A 23 -3.70 -10.23 8.97
C GLY A 23 -2.34 -10.50 9.61
N GLY A 24 -1.85 -9.57 10.44
CA GLY A 24 -0.51 -9.63 11.03
C GLY A 24 0.61 -9.03 10.18
N ILE A 25 0.32 -8.49 8.98
CA ILE A 25 1.27 -7.67 8.24
C ILE A 25 1.43 -6.34 8.95
N LYS A 26 2.59 -6.12 9.57
CA LYS A 26 2.92 -4.90 10.34
C LYS A 26 4.38 -4.54 10.14
N GLY A 27 4.66 -3.26 9.88
CA GLY A 27 6.01 -2.76 9.63
C GLY A 27 6.09 -1.79 8.45
N THR A 28 7.30 -1.42 8.08
CA THR A 28 7.57 -0.52 6.97
C THR A 28 8.46 -1.21 5.94
N TRP A 29 8.04 -1.20 4.68
CA TRP A 29 8.79 -1.76 3.57
C TRP A 29 9.11 -0.69 2.53
N LYS A 30 10.35 -0.70 2.03
CA LYS A 30 10.84 0.24 1.03
C LYS A 30 10.65 -0.30 -0.38
N ASP A 31 9.91 0.45 -1.19
CA ASP A 31 9.96 0.39 -2.63
C ASP A 31 11.08 1.31 -3.16
N ALA A 32 12.24 0.71 -3.43
CA ALA A 32 13.39 1.44 -3.94
C ALA A 32 13.18 2.02 -5.36
N LYS A 33 12.27 1.46 -6.17
CA LYS A 33 12.03 1.92 -7.54
C LYS A 33 11.23 3.22 -7.55
N TRP A 34 10.35 3.42 -6.57
CA TRP A 34 9.48 4.60 -6.48
C TRP A 34 9.92 5.61 -5.41
N ASP A 35 11.05 5.38 -4.73
CA ASP A 35 11.45 6.14 -3.55
C ASP A 35 10.31 6.23 -2.52
N ALA A 36 9.67 5.10 -2.23
CA ALA A 36 8.47 5.08 -1.42
C ALA A 36 8.58 4.07 -0.27
N ASP A 37 8.02 4.42 0.88
CA ASP A 37 7.89 3.54 2.03
C ASP A 37 6.40 3.20 2.24
N TRP A 38 6.10 1.91 2.32
CA TRP A 38 4.78 1.37 2.65
C TRP A 38 4.75 0.97 4.12
N THR A 39 3.93 1.64 4.92
CA THR A 39 3.80 1.37 6.35
C THR A 39 2.45 0.74 6.65
N PHE A 40 2.46 -0.40 7.33
CA PHE A 40 1.30 -1.15 7.79
C PHE A 40 1.28 -1.11 9.31
N SER A 41 0.31 -0.38 9.87
CA SER A 41 0.26 -0.07 11.29
C SER A 41 -0.65 -1.03 12.06
N ALA A 42 -0.40 -1.19 13.36
CA ALA A 42 -1.16 -2.11 14.20
C ALA A 42 -2.63 -1.69 14.40
N ASP A 43 -2.93 -0.42 14.15
CA ASP A 43 -4.26 0.20 14.18
C ASP A 43 -4.98 0.12 12.81
N GLY A 44 -4.45 -0.66 11.87
CA GLY A 44 -5.11 -0.92 10.59
C GLY A 44 -4.88 0.14 9.52
N HIS A 45 -4.02 1.14 9.75
CA HIS A 45 -3.67 2.11 8.72
C HIS A 45 -2.61 1.57 7.76
N ILE A 46 -2.78 1.86 6.47
CA ILE A 46 -1.77 1.62 5.43
C ILE A 46 -1.37 2.98 4.87
N VAL A 47 -0.11 3.35 5.02
CA VAL A 47 0.39 4.68 4.62
C VAL A 47 1.50 4.52 3.59
N LEU A 48 1.40 5.26 2.49
CA LEU A 48 2.44 5.44 1.50
C LEU A 48 3.12 6.78 1.72
N SER A 49 4.44 6.80 1.89
CA SER A 49 5.23 8.02 2.04
C SER A 49 6.46 8.04 1.13
N LEU A 50 7.00 9.23 0.87
CA LEU A 50 8.30 9.39 0.21
C LEU A 50 9.41 8.90 1.16
N SER A 51 10.24 7.96 0.72
CA SER A 51 11.32 7.39 1.54
C SER A 51 12.41 8.42 1.84
N SER A 52 12.63 9.39 0.95
CA SER A 52 13.62 10.46 1.11
C SER A 52 13.23 11.56 2.10
N THR A 53 11.94 11.87 2.22
CA THR A 53 11.45 13.00 3.04
C THR A 53 10.55 12.60 4.20
N GLY A 54 9.95 11.41 4.15
CA GLY A 54 8.90 10.96 5.07
C GLY A 54 7.54 11.60 4.81
N GLU A 55 7.39 12.43 3.77
CA GLU A 55 6.13 13.07 3.42
C GLU A 55 5.09 12.01 3.01
N THR A 56 3.89 12.10 3.58
CA THR A 56 2.79 11.18 3.24
C THR A 56 2.25 11.48 1.85
N ILE A 57 2.30 10.49 0.98
CA ILE A 57 1.72 10.53 -0.37
C ILE A 57 0.25 10.16 -0.30
N TYR A 58 -0.09 9.12 0.46
CA TYR A 58 -1.45 8.62 0.58
C TYR A 58 -1.67 7.85 1.89
N ASP A 59 -2.84 8.03 2.49
CA ASP A 59 -3.30 7.30 3.68
C ASP A 59 -4.54 6.47 3.28
N PHE A 60 -4.35 5.15 3.20
CA PHE A 60 -5.41 4.22 2.85
C PHE A 60 -6.18 3.83 4.12
N ASN A 61 -7.48 4.06 4.08
CA ASN A 61 -8.40 3.79 5.18
C ASN A 61 -9.75 3.29 4.64
N ASP A 62 -10.64 2.89 5.54
CA ASP A 62 -11.96 2.31 5.21
C ASP A 62 -12.84 3.16 4.29
N SER A 63 -12.62 4.48 4.23
CA SER A 63 -13.38 5.35 3.33
C SER A 63 -12.83 5.39 1.91
N THR A 64 -11.54 5.09 1.73
CA THR A 64 -10.85 5.17 0.43
C THR A 64 -10.67 3.81 -0.23
N ILE A 65 -10.69 2.74 0.57
CA ILE A 65 -10.54 1.38 0.08
C ILE A 65 -11.87 0.62 -0.01
N GLN A 66 -11.93 -0.30 -0.96
CA GLN A 66 -13.07 -1.16 -1.25
C GLN A 66 -12.60 -2.60 -1.41
N ASN A 67 -13.52 -3.54 -1.17
CA ASN A 67 -13.27 -4.97 -1.32
C ASN A 67 -12.04 -5.46 -0.55
N PHE A 68 -11.77 -4.88 0.63
CA PHE A 68 -10.65 -5.29 1.47
C PHE A 68 -10.80 -6.77 1.87
N LYS A 69 -9.74 -7.53 1.68
CA LYS A 69 -9.67 -8.96 1.99
C LYS A 69 -8.35 -9.30 2.63
N VAL A 70 -8.42 -10.23 3.57
CA VAL A 70 -7.26 -10.91 4.17
C VAL A 70 -7.40 -12.39 3.88
N ASP A 71 -6.42 -12.95 3.21
CA ASP A 71 -6.33 -14.38 2.93
C ASP A 71 -5.07 -14.94 3.58
N ALA A 72 -5.22 -15.96 4.43
CA ALA A 72 -4.12 -16.72 4.99
C ALA A 72 -4.10 -18.13 4.37
N GLY A 73 -2.95 -18.55 3.85
CA GLY A 73 -2.81 -19.86 3.22
C GLY A 73 -1.38 -20.39 3.27
N THR A 74 -1.14 -21.47 2.55
CA THR A 74 0.18 -22.16 2.52
C THR A 74 1.31 -21.28 1.99
N LYS A 75 0.99 -20.21 1.25
CA LYS A 75 1.96 -19.23 0.73
C LYS A 75 2.24 -18.07 1.68
N GLY A 76 1.44 -17.90 2.73
CA GLY A 76 1.56 -16.82 3.70
C GLY A 76 0.27 -16.03 3.87
N VAL A 77 0.40 -14.80 4.37
CA VAL A 77 -0.71 -13.86 4.53
C VAL A 77 -0.73 -12.92 3.34
N THR A 78 -1.89 -12.73 2.75
CA THR A 78 -2.13 -11.76 1.67
C THR A 78 -3.22 -10.80 2.09
N ILE A 79 -2.97 -9.51 1.95
CA ILE A 79 -4.01 -8.48 1.98
C ILE A 79 -4.25 -7.97 0.56
N SER A 80 -5.50 -7.69 0.22
CA SER A 80 -5.83 -7.07 -1.06
C SER A 80 -7.01 -6.10 -0.91
N PHE A 81 -6.99 -5.06 -1.71
CA PHE A 81 -8.04 -4.05 -1.74
C PHE A 81 -7.99 -3.27 -3.05
N TYR A 82 -9.07 -2.59 -3.37
CA TYR A 82 -9.13 -1.61 -4.44
C TYR A 82 -9.23 -0.21 -3.84
N CYS A 83 -8.49 0.76 -4.36
CA CYS A 83 -8.62 2.16 -3.96
C CYS A 83 -9.11 2.97 -5.15
N LYS A 84 -10.32 3.54 -5.02
CA LYS A 84 -10.97 4.25 -6.12
C LYS A 84 -10.26 5.55 -6.47
N ASP A 85 -9.75 6.27 -5.47
CA ASP A 85 -9.07 7.55 -5.68
C ASP A 85 -7.79 7.40 -6.49
N THR A 86 -7.17 6.23 -6.41
CA THR A 86 -5.95 5.90 -7.14
C THR A 86 -6.22 5.05 -8.38
N GLU A 87 -7.47 4.64 -8.64
CA GLU A 87 -7.85 3.76 -9.75
C GLU A 87 -6.95 2.52 -9.86
N ARG A 88 -6.68 1.87 -8.71
CA ARG A 88 -5.72 0.77 -8.59
C ARG A 88 -6.23 -0.31 -7.63
N ALA A 89 -6.03 -1.57 -8.01
CA ALA A 89 -6.06 -2.70 -7.09
C ALA A 89 -4.66 -2.96 -6.52
N TYR A 90 -4.60 -3.27 -5.24
CA TYR A 90 -3.39 -3.53 -4.49
C TYR A 90 -3.45 -4.93 -3.89
N LYS A 91 -2.31 -5.61 -3.91
CA LYS A 91 -2.12 -6.90 -3.25
C LYS A 91 -0.74 -6.96 -2.63
N PHE A 92 -0.70 -7.26 -1.34
CA PHE A 92 0.55 -7.44 -0.59
C PHE A 92 0.56 -8.83 0.03
N THR A 93 1.63 -9.59 -0.21
CA THR A 93 1.80 -10.95 0.30
C THR A 93 3.06 -11.04 1.15
N LYS A 94 2.88 -11.34 2.43
CA LYS A 94 3.96 -11.73 3.34
C LYS A 94 4.14 -13.24 3.27
N GLY A 95 5.20 -13.67 2.58
CA GLY A 95 5.51 -15.10 2.42
C GLY A 95 5.85 -15.80 3.74
N VAL A 96 5.66 -17.13 3.80
CA VAL A 96 6.03 -18.01 4.94
C VAL A 96 7.53 -18.25 5.09
N SER A 97 8.35 -17.78 4.14
CA SER A 97 9.80 -17.95 4.19
C SER A 97 10.43 -17.12 5.32
N LEU A 98 11.69 -17.42 5.67
CA LEU A 98 12.48 -16.60 6.58
C LEU A 98 12.76 -15.17 6.06
N SER A 99 12.46 -14.87 4.79
CA SER A 99 12.58 -13.52 4.27
C SER A 99 11.55 -12.60 4.95
N SER A 100 12.00 -11.41 5.36
CA SER A 100 11.14 -10.34 5.85
C SER A 100 10.46 -9.53 4.73
N ASP A 101 10.76 -9.83 3.47
CA ASP A 101 10.23 -9.12 2.31
C ASP A 101 8.70 -9.24 2.19
N LEU A 102 8.13 -8.28 1.48
CA LEU A 102 6.71 -8.21 1.14
C LEU A 102 6.58 -8.14 -0.38
N ASP A 103 5.89 -9.12 -0.96
CA ASP A 103 5.60 -9.10 -2.40
C ASP A 103 4.41 -8.18 -2.64
N MET A 104 4.58 -7.20 -3.51
CA MET A 104 3.59 -6.20 -3.85
C MET A 104 3.20 -6.34 -5.33
N VAL A 105 1.90 -6.33 -5.60
CA VAL A 105 1.33 -6.20 -6.94
C VAL A 105 0.33 -5.05 -6.92
N ILE A 106 0.49 -4.13 -7.87
CA ILE A 106 -0.43 -3.02 -8.12
C ILE A 106 -0.94 -3.17 -9.56
N ASN A 107 -2.26 -3.23 -9.71
CA ASN A 107 -2.96 -3.33 -10.99
C ASN A 107 -3.73 -2.01 -11.22
N PRO A 108 -3.22 -1.10 -12.06
CA PRO A 108 -3.91 0.14 -12.38
C PRO A 108 -4.99 -0.06 -13.44
N ASP A 109 -6.12 0.62 -13.32
CA ASP A 109 -7.25 0.48 -14.25
C ASP A 109 -6.98 1.10 -15.65
N TRP A 110 -6.01 2.02 -15.73
CA TRP A 110 -5.70 2.78 -16.94
C TRP A 110 -4.65 2.13 -17.86
N THR A 111 -4.11 0.94 -17.52
CA THR A 111 -3.15 0.20 -18.33
C THR A 111 -3.32 -1.31 -18.17
N ASP A 112 -2.80 -2.07 -19.11
CA ASP A 112 -2.62 -3.52 -18.98
C ASP A 112 -1.28 -3.90 -18.30
N GLU A 113 -0.42 -2.91 -18.00
CA GLU A 113 0.87 -3.11 -17.34
C GLU A 113 0.75 -3.09 -15.80
N ASP A 114 0.93 -4.26 -15.21
CA ASP A 114 1.01 -4.42 -13.77
C ASP A 114 2.36 -3.97 -13.20
N TYR A 115 2.34 -3.48 -11.96
CA TYR A 115 3.55 -3.27 -11.18
C TYR A 115 3.70 -4.36 -10.12
N ALA A 116 4.62 -5.29 -10.34
CA ALA A 116 4.97 -6.35 -9.40
C ALA A 116 6.42 -6.23 -8.91
N VAL A 117 6.63 -6.28 -7.60
CA VAL A 117 7.95 -6.12 -6.98
C VAL A 117 7.98 -6.78 -5.59
N SER A 118 9.16 -7.22 -5.16
CA SER A 118 9.39 -7.65 -3.77
C SER A 118 10.08 -6.52 -3.01
N ILE A 119 9.34 -5.84 -2.13
CA ILE A 119 9.83 -4.69 -1.36
C ILE A 119 10.48 -5.14 -0.06
N LYS A 120 11.52 -4.41 0.36
CA LYS A 120 12.41 -4.83 1.46
C LYS A 120 11.98 -4.23 2.78
N LEU A 121 11.98 -5.05 3.84
CA LEU A 121 11.73 -4.54 5.19
C LEU A 121 12.83 -3.49 5.52
N LYS A 122 12.41 -2.35 6.07
CA LYS A 122 13.28 -1.26 6.48
C LYS A 122 13.87 -1.51 7.88
#